data_AF-A0A3S1KZM7-F1
#
_entry.id   AF-A0A3S1KZM7-F1
#
_cell.length_a   1.000
_cell.length_b   1.000
_cell.length_c   1.000
_cell.angle_alpha   90.00
_cell.angle_beta   90.00
_cell.angle_gamma   90.00
#
_symmetry.space_group_name_H-M   'P 1'
#
loop_
_entity.id
_entity.type
_entity.pdbx_description
1 polymer ?
#
loop_
_entity_poly.entity_id
_entity_poly.type
_entity_poly.pdbx_seq_one_letter_code
_entity_poly.pdbx_strand_id
1 'polypeptide(L)'
;MAIRSTHFALAGLTLLDVGPLRDTTSVSFLTAEHEPANIYLVMGPNGGGKTTLLEAIAAAMSMLGAAMHAKYGVPSLDEGNGGVQLDALIRLDDGISSETFILSIVLGSPGLLKNWTEPDLQATGASAQLVLRYGIRPGSRVIERFADSDRQALDFADTIIAEIGEPTRSLFGTGSTAFPTLLYFPSDRGIARNSAGGQVIARPEQLSYAPVHVFGVDGATWASSLDNLFVWFAWLGDGREELCREIVNRYVFRDGSKTLLDVDRERLRAPVSVDGIVEHGLDQLSSGERQLVQLLVRIASHMSAATIVLIDETEQHLHLVMRRRLITLIKEWAKEHTGLSFYITSHQADSLRIVAPKVPEDGLRKFGCLVKPRFKASRR
;
A
#
# COMPACT_ATOMS: atom_id res chain seq x y z
N MET A 1 -12.56 23.77 -12.60
CA MET A 1 -13.16 22.42 -12.61
C MET A 1 -12.30 21.52 -11.76
N ALA A 2 -12.89 20.56 -11.03
CA ALA A 2 -12.10 19.65 -10.19
C ALA A 2 -11.36 18.66 -11.10
N ILE A 3 -10.02 18.62 -11.00
CA ILE A 3 -9.19 17.66 -11.72
C ILE A 3 -9.42 16.28 -11.12
N ARG A 4 -9.73 15.29 -11.96
CA ARG A 4 -9.94 13.91 -11.52
C ARG A 4 -8.79 13.03 -11.98
N SER A 5 -8.27 12.19 -11.10
CA SER A 5 -7.43 11.07 -11.53
C SER A 5 -8.32 9.95 -12.06
N THR A 6 -7.91 9.35 -13.17
CA THR A 6 -8.55 8.16 -13.77
C THR A 6 -7.59 6.98 -13.87
N HIS A 7 -6.32 7.17 -13.51
CA HIS A 7 -5.28 6.15 -13.44
C HIS A 7 -4.14 6.64 -12.55
N PHE A 8 -3.60 5.76 -11.71
CA PHE A 8 -2.39 6.01 -10.93
C PHE A 8 -1.63 4.71 -10.74
N ALA A 9 -0.37 4.66 -11.18
CA ALA A 9 0.51 3.52 -11.00
C ALA A 9 1.96 3.98 -10.80
N LEU A 10 2.72 3.31 -9.94
CA LEU A 10 4.11 3.73 -9.68
C LEU A 10 4.99 3.46 -10.91
N ALA A 11 5.86 4.41 -11.22
CA ALA A 11 6.79 4.37 -12.35
C ALA A 11 8.25 4.26 -11.89
N GLY A 12 8.61 4.88 -10.77
CA GLY A 12 9.95 4.77 -10.22
C GLY A 12 10.10 5.34 -8.82
N LEU A 13 11.23 5.04 -8.20
CA LEU A 13 11.65 5.59 -6.92
C LEU A 13 13.14 5.94 -6.99
N THR A 14 13.47 7.18 -6.66
CA THR A 14 14.85 7.63 -6.49
C THR A 14 15.07 8.10 -5.06
N LEU A 15 16.11 7.59 -4.42
CA LEU A 15 16.48 7.89 -3.03
C LEU A 15 17.87 8.52 -3.01
N LEU A 16 18.09 9.43 -2.06
CA LEU A 16 19.40 9.98 -1.70
C LEU A 16 19.60 9.84 -0.20
N ASP A 17 20.60 9.04 0.19
CA ASP A 17 21.02 8.88 1.59
C ASP A 17 19.89 8.50 2.57
N VAL A 18 19.04 7.54 2.18
CA VAL A 18 17.90 7.07 2.98
C VAL A 18 18.20 5.72 3.63
N GLY A 19 18.22 5.68 4.96
CA GLY A 19 18.47 4.46 5.73
C GLY A 19 19.82 3.79 5.37
N PRO A 20 19.85 2.48 5.04
CA PRO A 20 21.05 1.78 4.60
C PRO A 20 21.41 2.03 3.12
N LEU A 21 20.56 2.75 2.37
CA LEU A 21 20.77 3.07 0.96
C LEU A 21 21.47 4.43 0.86
N ARG A 22 22.80 4.40 0.91
CA ARG A 22 23.66 5.58 0.76
C ARG A 22 23.87 5.95 -0.71
N ASP A 23 24.17 7.22 -0.93
CA ASP A 23 24.24 7.86 -2.25
C ASP A 23 22.90 7.74 -3.00
N THR A 24 22.92 8.00 -4.32
CA THR A 24 21.72 7.89 -5.15
C THR A 24 21.40 6.43 -5.46
N THR A 25 20.20 6.00 -5.10
CA THR A 25 19.63 4.69 -5.46
C THR A 25 18.35 4.90 -6.26
N SER A 26 18.31 4.40 -7.51
CA SER A 26 17.13 4.48 -8.38
C SER A 26 16.58 3.09 -8.68
N VAL A 27 15.26 2.95 -8.57
CA VAL A 27 14.50 1.75 -8.86
C VAL A 27 13.41 2.09 -9.88
N SER A 28 13.34 1.34 -10.98
CA SER A 28 12.25 1.44 -11.96
C SER A 28 11.14 0.48 -11.57
N PHE A 29 9.89 0.93 -11.63
CA PHE A 29 8.70 0.08 -11.49
C PHE A 29 8.05 -0.24 -12.84
N LEU A 30 8.65 0.21 -13.94
CA LEU A 30 8.22 -0.09 -15.30
C LEU A 30 8.83 -1.40 -15.80
N THR A 31 8.07 -2.14 -16.61
CA THR A 31 8.55 -3.31 -17.36
C THR A 31 9.49 -2.91 -18.50
N ALA A 32 9.97 -3.89 -19.27
CA ALA A 32 10.79 -3.63 -20.45
C ALA A 32 10.03 -2.88 -21.55
N GLU A 33 8.70 -2.98 -21.54
CA GLU A 33 7.78 -2.30 -22.45
C GLU A 33 7.35 -0.92 -21.93
N HIS A 34 8.00 -0.40 -20.88
CA HIS A 34 7.71 0.89 -20.24
C HIS A 34 6.31 1.01 -19.61
N GLU A 35 5.67 -0.13 -19.30
CA GLU A 35 4.39 -0.17 -18.60
C GLU A 35 4.57 -0.37 -17.09
N PRO A 36 3.74 0.24 -16.23
CA PRO A 36 3.78 0.00 -14.79
C PRO A 36 3.52 -1.47 -14.42
N ALA A 37 4.40 -2.05 -13.60
CA ALA A 37 4.21 -3.39 -13.06
C ALA A 37 3.01 -3.43 -12.08
N ASN A 38 2.16 -4.45 -12.20
CA ASN A 38 1.11 -4.74 -11.20
C ASN A 38 1.57 -5.77 -10.16
N ILE A 39 2.70 -6.44 -10.39
CA ILE A 39 3.39 -7.24 -9.37
C ILE A 39 4.88 -6.92 -9.42
N TYR A 40 5.40 -6.42 -8.31
CA TYR A 40 6.77 -6.02 -8.16
C TYR A 40 7.45 -6.73 -6.99
N LEU A 41 8.58 -7.38 -7.24
CA LEU A 41 9.36 -8.06 -6.21
C LEU A 41 10.62 -7.28 -5.83
N VAL A 42 10.73 -6.93 -4.55
CA VAL A 42 11.93 -6.34 -3.94
C VAL A 42 12.71 -7.45 -3.23
N MET A 43 13.91 -7.77 -3.74
CA MET A 43 14.76 -8.81 -3.17
C MET A 43 16.04 -8.23 -2.60
N GLY A 44 16.62 -8.89 -1.60
CA GLY A 44 17.89 -8.46 -1.01
C GLY A 44 18.14 -9.09 0.36
N PRO A 45 19.39 -9.07 0.84
CA PRO A 45 19.72 -9.59 2.17
C PRO A 45 19.02 -8.80 3.28
N ASN A 46 19.02 -9.35 4.49
CA ASN A 46 18.56 -8.64 5.68
C ASN A 46 19.42 -7.39 5.90
N GLY A 47 18.78 -6.28 6.25
CA GLY A 47 19.44 -4.96 6.33
C GLY A 47 19.82 -4.35 4.96
N GLY A 48 19.43 -4.96 3.84
CA GLY A 48 19.76 -4.47 2.50
C GLY A 48 18.98 -3.23 2.03
N GLY A 49 18.00 -2.75 2.80
CA GLY A 49 17.16 -1.58 2.46
C GLY A 49 15.80 -1.88 1.83
N LYS A 50 15.31 -3.14 1.90
CA LYS A 50 13.99 -3.52 1.37
C LYS A 50 12.84 -2.76 2.05
N THR A 51 12.78 -2.82 3.37
CA THR A 51 11.83 -2.08 4.20
C THR A 51 11.94 -0.58 3.94
N THR A 52 13.18 -0.06 3.87
CA THR A 52 13.44 1.35 3.57
C THR A 52 12.86 1.82 2.23
N LEU A 53 12.89 0.99 1.19
CA LEU A 53 12.22 1.32 -0.08
C LEU A 53 10.71 1.43 0.10
N LEU A 54 10.08 0.47 0.79
CA LEU A 54 8.63 0.49 1.02
C LEU A 54 8.21 1.69 1.89
N GLU A 55 8.96 1.97 2.97
CA GLU A 55 8.74 3.12 3.84
C GLU A 55 8.89 4.45 3.09
N ALA A 56 9.85 4.55 2.17
CA ALA A 56 10.01 5.74 1.34
C ALA A 56 8.83 5.96 0.38
N ILE A 57 8.29 4.89 -0.21
CA ILE A 57 7.05 4.97 -1.02
C ILE A 57 5.88 5.43 -0.14
N ALA A 58 5.70 4.82 1.04
CA ALA A 58 4.64 5.17 1.96
C ALA A 58 4.75 6.63 2.46
N ALA A 59 5.97 7.12 2.71
CA ALA A 59 6.23 8.50 3.11
C ALA A 59 5.85 9.49 2.00
N ALA A 60 6.25 9.24 0.75
CA ALA A 60 5.87 10.06 -0.38
C ALA A 60 4.35 10.09 -0.62
N MET A 61 3.70 8.93 -0.58
CA MET A 61 2.24 8.84 -0.70
C MET A 61 1.51 9.56 0.45
N SER A 62 2.05 9.51 1.67
CA SER A 62 1.44 10.18 2.85
C SER A 62 1.40 11.69 2.67
N MET A 63 2.36 12.27 1.94
CA MET A 63 2.39 13.72 1.73
C MET A 63 1.20 14.22 0.90
N LEU A 64 0.58 13.38 0.07
CA LEU A 64 -0.65 13.74 -0.65
C LEU A 64 -1.82 14.05 0.29
N GLY A 65 -1.77 13.56 1.53
CA GLY A 65 -2.86 13.67 2.50
C GLY A 65 -3.00 15.02 3.19
N ALA A 66 -2.03 15.93 3.05
CA ALA A 66 -2.14 17.28 3.62
C ALA A 66 -1.20 18.27 2.90
N ALA A 67 -1.52 19.56 2.97
CA ALA A 67 -0.64 20.61 2.47
C ALA A 67 0.54 20.89 3.42
N MET A 68 0.37 20.57 4.72
CA MET A 68 1.37 20.76 5.77
C MET A 68 1.47 19.49 6.62
N HIS A 69 2.70 19.09 6.96
CA HIS A 69 2.99 17.88 7.73
C HIS A 69 3.96 18.15 8.88
N ALA A 70 3.82 17.43 9.98
CA ALA A 70 4.71 17.56 11.13
C ALA A 70 6.07 16.85 10.93
N LYS A 71 6.10 15.78 10.13
CA LYS A 71 7.28 14.98 9.81
C LYS A 71 7.03 14.16 8.54
N TYR A 72 8.09 13.73 7.85
CA TYR A 72 8.01 12.76 6.76
C TYR A 72 7.85 11.34 7.29
N GLY A 73 8.39 11.06 8.50
CA GLY A 73 8.44 9.70 9.05
C GLY A 73 9.62 8.87 8.54
N VAL A 74 10.59 9.53 7.90
CA VAL A 74 11.85 8.94 7.43
C VAL A 74 12.99 9.73 8.09
N PRO A 75 13.78 9.14 9.00
CA PRO A 75 14.75 9.89 9.82
C PRO A 75 15.71 10.76 9.02
N SER A 76 16.25 10.26 7.90
CA SER A 76 17.18 11.03 7.07
C SER A 76 16.54 12.26 6.41
N LEU A 77 15.24 12.22 6.10
CA LEU A 77 14.49 13.37 5.59
C LEU A 77 14.16 14.36 6.70
N ASP A 78 13.73 13.86 7.85
CA ASP A 78 13.38 14.66 9.03
C ASP A 78 14.59 15.43 9.59
N GLU A 79 15.79 14.86 9.45
CA GLU A 79 17.07 15.49 9.76
C GLU A 79 17.60 16.42 8.64
N GLY A 80 16.92 16.47 7.49
CA GLY A 80 17.31 17.30 6.34
C GLY A 80 18.51 16.79 5.53
N ASN A 81 18.90 15.53 5.72
CA ASN A 81 20.12 14.92 5.18
C ASN A 81 19.88 13.95 4.02
N GLY A 82 18.65 13.86 3.52
CA GLY A 82 18.32 12.95 2.43
C GLY A 82 17.21 13.48 1.53
N GLY A 83 16.93 12.70 0.49
CA GLY A 83 15.89 13.01 -0.49
C GLY A 83 15.15 11.75 -0.94
N VAL A 84 13.87 11.91 -1.25
CA VAL A 84 13.02 10.89 -1.87
C VAL A 84 12.30 11.51 -3.05
N GLN A 85 12.28 10.82 -4.18
CA GLN A 85 11.42 11.13 -5.31
C GLN A 85 10.65 9.86 -5.69
N LEU A 86 9.33 9.88 -5.49
CA LEU A 86 8.43 8.84 -5.97
C LEU A 86 7.78 9.32 -7.26
N ASP A 87 7.97 8.57 -8.34
CA ASP A 87 7.38 8.84 -9.64
C ASP A 87 6.18 7.92 -9.88
N ALA A 88 5.06 8.48 -10.33
CA ALA A 88 3.86 7.74 -10.69
C ALA A 88 3.35 8.18 -12.07
N LEU A 89 2.95 7.21 -12.89
CA LEU A 89 2.18 7.48 -14.10
C LEU A 89 0.74 7.78 -13.69
N ILE A 90 0.29 8.99 -13.98
CA ILE A 90 -1.04 9.48 -13.63
C ILE A 90 -1.79 9.93 -14.88
N ARG A 91 -3.09 9.66 -14.95
CA ARG A 91 -3.96 10.24 -15.96
C ARG A 91 -4.95 11.20 -15.31
N LEU A 92 -4.84 12.47 -15.68
CA LEU A 92 -5.65 13.56 -15.16
C LEU A 92 -6.71 13.95 -16.20
N ASP A 93 -7.94 14.08 -15.74
CA ASP A 93 -9.11 14.50 -16.52
C ASP A 93 -9.68 15.78 -15.89
N ASP A 94 -9.67 16.87 -16.65
CA ASP A 94 -10.20 18.17 -16.24
C ASP A 94 -11.63 18.42 -16.76
N GLY A 95 -12.23 17.42 -17.41
CA GLY A 95 -13.53 17.45 -18.07
C GLY A 95 -13.54 18.02 -19.49
N ILE A 96 -12.40 18.55 -19.97
CA ILE A 96 -12.20 19.02 -21.34
C ILE A 96 -11.22 18.08 -22.07
N SER A 97 -10.18 17.65 -21.37
CA SER A 97 -9.12 16.78 -21.86
C SER A 97 -8.74 15.76 -20.80
N SER A 98 -8.29 14.60 -21.27
CA SER A 98 -7.68 13.57 -20.42
C SER A 98 -6.27 13.34 -20.92
N GLU A 99 -5.29 13.57 -20.05
CA GLU A 99 -3.88 13.53 -20.42
C GLU A 99 -3.06 12.77 -19.37
N THR A 100 -2.00 12.11 -19.83
CA THR A 100 -1.13 11.27 -19.00
C THR A 100 0.16 12.02 -18.67
N PHE A 101 0.56 11.97 -17.40
CA PHE A 101 1.76 12.64 -16.88
C PHE A 101 2.59 11.69 -16.03
N ILE A 102 3.86 12.03 -15.85
CA ILE A 102 4.66 11.51 -14.73
C ILE A 102 4.54 12.49 -13.57
N LEU A 103 3.84 12.10 -12.50
CA LEU A 103 3.83 12.84 -11.24
C LEU A 103 5.05 12.45 -10.40
N SER A 104 5.91 13.41 -10.11
CA SER A 104 7.06 13.26 -9.21
C SER A 104 6.76 13.91 -7.86
N ILE A 105 6.53 13.09 -6.84
CA ILE A 105 6.40 13.52 -5.45
C ILE A 105 7.80 13.57 -4.84
N VAL A 106 8.29 14.78 -4.59
CA VAL A 106 9.67 15.06 -4.19
C VAL A 106 9.73 15.53 -2.74
N LEU A 107 10.51 14.84 -1.92
CA LEU A 107 10.67 15.10 -0.49
C LEU A 107 12.12 15.42 -0.14
N GLY A 108 12.31 16.36 0.78
CA GLY A 108 13.62 16.65 1.38
C GLY A 108 14.58 17.38 0.44
N SER A 109 15.87 17.11 0.63
CA SER A 109 16.97 17.82 -0.03
C SER A 109 17.76 16.88 -0.96
N PRO A 110 18.31 17.37 -2.08
CA PRO A 110 18.30 18.76 -2.57
C PRO A 110 17.01 19.21 -3.27
N GLY A 111 16.02 18.32 -3.42
CA GLY A 111 14.84 18.53 -4.24
C GLY A 111 14.77 17.46 -5.33
N LEU A 112 14.49 17.86 -6.58
CA LEU A 112 14.33 16.93 -7.70
C LEU A 112 15.59 16.06 -7.88
N LEU A 113 15.42 14.75 -7.82
CA LEU A 113 16.51 13.76 -7.90
C LEU A 113 16.63 13.13 -9.29
N LYS A 114 15.52 13.03 -10.01
CA LYS A 114 15.44 12.48 -11.38
C LYS A 114 14.61 13.40 -12.26
N ASN A 115 15.19 13.76 -13.41
CA ASN A 115 14.48 14.43 -14.50
C ASN A 115 14.06 13.37 -15.53
N TRP A 116 12.79 13.32 -15.89
CA TRP A 116 12.29 12.44 -16.95
C TRP A 116 12.53 13.10 -18.31
N THR A 117 13.37 12.48 -19.13
CA THR A 117 13.75 13.05 -20.43
C THR A 117 12.63 12.86 -21.45
N GLU A 118 12.65 13.65 -22.52
CA GLU A 118 11.68 13.53 -23.63
C GLU A 118 11.55 12.08 -24.15
N PRO A 119 12.64 11.31 -24.37
CA PRO A 119 12.53 9.89 -24.70
C PRO A 119 11.82 9.05 -23.63
N ASP A 120 12.03 9.32 -22.34
CA ASP A 120 11.39 8.57 -21.25
C ASP A 120 9.87 8.86 -21.21
N LEU A 121 9.50 10.12 -21.42
CA LEU A 121 8.11 10.57 -21.48
C LEU A 121 7.39 9.94 -22.69
N GLN A 122 8.01 9.97 -23.86
CA GLN A 122 7.48 9.31 -25.07
C GLN A 122 7.30 7.80 -24.88
N ALA A 123 8.27 7.13 -24.24
CA ALA A 123 8.20 5.69 -23.99
C ALA A 123 7.06 5.29 -23.03
N THR A 124 6.72 6.18 -22.10
CA THR A 124 5.61 5.97 -21.13
C THR A 124 4.27 6.52 -21.62
N GLY A 125 4.25 7.23 -22.75
CA GLY A 125 3.07 7.94 -23.25
C GLY A 125 2.66 9.14 -22.38
N ALA A 126 3.55 9.63 -21.52
CA ALA A 126 3.33 10.83 -20.72
C ALA A 126 3.68 12.08 -21.53
N SER A 127 2.90 13.16 -21.38
CA SER A 127 3.16 14.42 -22.08
C SER A 127 4.15 15.31 -21.36
N ALA A 128 4.23 15.22 -20.02
CA ALA A 128 5.17 15.96 -19.21
C ALA A 128 5.43 15.28 -17.86
N GLN A 129 6.50 15.72 -17.19
CA GLN A 129 6.73 15.49 -15.77
C GLN A 129 6.13 16.64 -14.96
N LEU A 130 5.27 16.31 -14.00
CA LEU A 130 4.70 17.25 -13.03
C LEU A 130 5.38 17.05 -11.67
N VAL A 131 5.96 18.09 -11.11
CA VAL A 131 6.71 18.05 -9.84
C VAL A 131 5.84 18.57 -8.70
N LEU A 132 5.64 17.74 -7.69
CA LEU A 132 5.02 18.10 -6.42
C LEU A 132 6.06 18.03 -5.30
N ARG A 133 6.57 19.19 -4.88
CA ARG A 133 7.72 19.27 -4.00
C ARG A 133 7.30 19.62 -2.57
N TYR A 134 7.78 18.85 -1.61
CA TYR A 134 7.64 19.09 -0.18
C TYR A 134 9.01 19.36 0.46
N GLY A 135 9.05 20.33 1.37
CA GLY A 135 10.28 20.70 2.08
C GLY A 135 10.03 21.31 3.44
N ILE A 136 11.09 21.37 4.24
CA ILE A 136 11.09 22.08 5.51
C ILE A 136 11.51 23.53 5.23
N ARG A 137 10.65 24.50 5.54
CA ARG A 137 10.99 25.93 5.36
C ARG A 137 12.10 26.32 6.36
N PRO A 138 13.13 27.09 5.96
CA PRO A 138 14.17 27.54 6.89
C PRO A 138 13.58 28.24 8.13
N GLY A 139 14.00 27.81 9.32
CA GLY A 139 13.48 28.32 10.60
C GLY A 139 12.13 27.73 11.03
N SER A 140 11.53 26.84 10.24
CA SER A 140 10.34 26.05 10.59
C SER A 140 10.72 24.60 10.89
N ARG A 141 9.84 23.89 11.60
CA ARG A 141 9.86 22.42 11.72
C ARG A 141 8.72 21.76 10.95
N VAL A 142 7.92 22.55 10.24
CA VAL A 142 6.77 22.09 9.48
C VAL A 142 7.18 21.87 8.03
N ILE A 143 6.75 20.75 7.48
CA ILE A 143 6.89 20.41 6.07
C ILE A 143 5.72 21.01 5.32
N GLU A 144 5.99 21.59 4.17
CA GLU A 144 4.97 22.23 3.33
C GLU A 144 5.31 22.06 1.85
N ARG A 145 4.32 22.30 0.99
CA ARG A 145 4.51 22.33 -0.46
C ARG A 145 5.29 23.58 -0.86
N PHE A 146 6.31 23.41 -1.70
CA PHE A 146 7.02 24.55 -2.26
C PHE A 146 6.25 25.18 -3.42
N ALA A 147 6.42 26.50 -3.56
CA ALA A 147 5.78 27.31 -4.60
C ALA A 147 6.29 27.03 -6.03
N ASP A 148 7.42 26.33 -6.17
CA ASP A 148 7.97 25.86 -7.45
C ASP A 148 7.34 24.53 -7.92
N SER A 149 6.35 24.00 -7.20
CA SER A 149 5.57 22.84 -7.64
C SER A 149 4.64 23.19 -8.81
N ASP A 150 4.43 22.23 -9.71
CA ASP A 150 3.53 22.40 -10.85
C ASP A 150 2.07 22.57 -10.42
N ARG A 151 1.36 23.49 -11.07
CA ARG A 151 -0.02 23.85 -10.70
C ARG A 151 -0.97 22.65 -10.76
N GLN A 152 -0.88 21.84 -11.82
CA GLN A 152 -1.71 20.64 -11.97
C GLN A 152 -1.45 19.60 -10.87
N ALA A 153 -0.20 19.48 -10.41
CA ALA A 153 0.14 18.58 -9.30
C ALA A 153 -0.42 19.07 -7.97
N LEU A 154 -0.39 20.39 -7.73
CA LEU A 154 -1.03 21.03 -6.57
C LEU A 154 -2.55 20.82 -6.58
N ASP A 155 -3.21 21.08 -7.71
CA ASP A 155 -4.66 20.93 -7.86
C ASP A 155 -5.10 19.47 -7.67
N PHE A 156 -4.32 18.50 -8.18
CA PHE A 156 -4.54 17.08 -7.93
C PHE A 156 -4.44 16.74 -6.43
N ALA A 157 -3.39 17.21 -5.75
CA ALA A 157 -3.20 16.93 -4.33
C ALA A 157 -4.25 17.63 -3.45
N ASP A 158 -4.75 18.81 -3.84
CA ASP A 158 -5.87 19.48 -3.17
C ASP A 158 -7.18 18.71 -3.33
N THR A 159 -7.39 18.09 -4.49
CA THR A 159 -8.56 17.22 -4.73
C THR A 159 -8.51 15.98 -3.83
N ILE A 160 -7.33 15.37 -3.63
CA ILE A 160 -7.18 14.26 -2.66
C ILE A 160 -7.55 14.72 -1.25
N ILE A 161 -7.03 15.87 -0.80
CA ILE A 161 -7.31 16.40 0.55
C ILE A 161 -8.81 16.60 0.78
N ALA A 162 -9.53 17.09 -0.23
CA ALA A 162 -10.97 17.33 -0.14
C ALA A 162 -11.80 16.05 0.09
N GLU A 163 -11.24 14.88 -0.23
CA GLU A 163 -11.93 13.58 -0.21
C GLU A 163 -11.53 12.73 1.01
N ILE A 164 -10.53 13.16 1.78
CA ILE A 164 -10.10 12.45 3.00
C ILE A 164 -11.25 12.40 4.00
N GLY A 165 -11.46 11.22 4.58
CA GLY A 165 -12.53 11.01 5.56
C GLY A 165 -13.85 10.55 4.93
N GLU A 166 -13.99 10.61 3.60
CA GLU A 166 -15.17 10.11 2.92
C GLU A 166 -15.38 8.60 3.22
N PRO A 167 -16.61 8.16 3.48
CA PRO A 167 -16.87 6.76 3.81
C PRO A 167 -16.66 5.85 2.61
N THR A 168 -15.94 4.74 2.83
CA THR A 168 -15.85 3.65 1.86
C THR A 168 -17.20 2.95 1.76
N ARG A 169 -17.86 3.02 0.59
CA ARG A 169 -19.25 2.55 0.37
C ARG A 169 -19.35 1.12 -0.19
N SER A 170 -18.24 0.54 -0.63
CA SER A 170 -18.20 -0.81 -1.21
C SER A 170 -16.87 -1.51 -0.86
N LEU A 171 -16.81 -2.83 -1.04
CA LEU A 171 -15.53 -3.54 -1.09
C LEU A 171 -14.90 -3.38 -2.49
N PHE A 172 -13.60 -3.65 -2.60
CA PHE A 172 -12.85 -3.65 -3.87
C PHE A 172 -12.98 -2.37 -4.71
N GLY A 173 -13.26 -1.22 -4.07
CA GLY A 173 -13.32 0.07 -4.74
C GLY A 173 -14.43 0.23 -5.80
N THR A 174 -15.45 -0.63 -5.81
CA THR A 174 -16.55 -0.57 -6.79
C THR A 174 -17.31 0.77 -6.74
N GLY A 175 -17.21 1.58 -7.81
CA GLY A 175 -17.84 2.90 -7.86
C GLY A 175 -17.10 3.99 -7.07
N SER A 176 -15.86 3.72 -6.64
CA SER A 176 -14.97 4.71 -6.02
C SER A 176 -14.22 5.54 -7.07
N THR A 177 -13.88 6.77 -6.71
CA THR A 177 -12.98 7.65 -7.46
C THR A 177 -11.57 7.02 -7.55
N ALA A 178 -10.86 7.22 -8.67
CA ALA A 178 -9.50 6.69 -8.86
C ALA A 178 -8.43 7.54 -8.16
N PHE A 179 -8.72 8.00 -6.94
CA PHE A 179 -7.68 8.55 -6.07
C PHE A 179 -6.78 7.42 -5.60
N PRO A 180 -5.46 7.66 -5.56
CA PRO A 180 -4.54 6.62 -5.18
C PRO A 180 -4.70 6.30 -3.69
N THR A 181 -4.64 5.00 -3.39
CA THR A 181 -4.62 4.48 -2.03
C THR A 181 -3.45 3.53 -1.88
N LEU A 182 -2.61 3.74 -0.89
CA LEU A 182 -1.52 2.85 -0.54
C LEU A 182 -1.85 2.09 0.75
N LEU A 183 -1.84 0.76 0.68
CA LEU A 183 -2.02 -0.12 1.83
C LEU A 183 -0.66 -0.74 2.18
N TYR A 184 -0.08 -0.36 3.31
CA TYR A 184 1.20 -0.86 3.76
C TYR A 184 1.05 -1.88 4.88
N PHE A 185 1.54 -3.10 4.64
CA PHE A 185 1.61 -4.19 5.59
C PHE A 185 3.07 -4.42 6.00
N PRO A 186 3.52 -3.89 7.17
CA PRO A 186 4.86 -4.11 7.68
C PRO A 186 5.09 -5.58 8.07
N SER A 187 6.34 -5.92 8.42
CA SER A 187 6.76 -7.29 8.75
C SER A 187 6.18 -7.80 10.07
N ASP A 188 5.96 -6.91 11.04
CA ASP A 188 5.42 -7.20 12.38
C ASP A 188 3.88 -7.23 12.45
N ARG A 189 3.21 -7.39 11.31
CA ARG A 189 1.75 -7.43 11.20
C ARG A 189 1.10 -8.66 11.83
N GLY A 190 -0.19 -8.57 12.11
CA GLY A 190 -1.04 -9.70 12.52
C GLY A 190 -2.25 -9.25 13.31
N ILE A 191 -2.89 -10.19 14.00
CA ILE A 191 -4.03 -9.93 14.90
C ILE A 191 -3.58 -10.18 16.34
N ALA A 192 -3.63 -9.14 17.18
CA ALA A 192 -3.37 -9.24 18.61
C ALA A 192 -4.51 -9.94 19.35
N ARG A 193 -4.19 -10.49 20.52
CA ARG A 193 -5.21 -10.87 21.49
C ARG A 193 -5.77 -9.61 22.11
N ASN A 194 -7.05 -9.32 21.84
CA ASN A 194 -7.73 -8.17 22.41
C ASN A 194 -7.78 -8.30 23.93
N SER A 195 -7.37 -7.25 24.64
CA SER A 195 -7.58 -7.11 26.09
C SER A 195 -9.08 -6.93 26.34
N ALA A 196 -9.72 -7.87 27.03
CA ALA A 196 -11.16 -7.84 27.26
C ALA A 196 -11.61 -6.57 28.01
N GLY A 197 -12.60 -5.85 27.46
CA GLY A 197 -13.33 -4.77 28.12
C GLY A 197 -13.73 -3.60 27.21
N GLY A 198 -14.96 -3.08 27.36
CA GLY A 198 -15.39 -1.81 26.75
C GLY A 198 -15.67 -1.83 25.24
N GLN A 199 -15.97 -2.99 24.66
CA GLN A 199 -16.35 -3.09 23.24
C GLN A 199 -17.66 -2.34 22.99
N VAL A 200 -17.64 -1.47 21.99
CA VAL A 200 -18.80 -0.68 21.56
C VAL A 200 -18.89 -0.72 20.05
N ILE A 201 -20.10 -0.68 19.50
CA ILE A 201 -20.26 -0.54 18.04
C ILE A 201 -19.82 0.88 17.68
N ALA A 202 -18.63 1.00 17.10
CA ALA A 202 -18.04 2.27 16.71
C ALA A 202 -17.37 2.13 15.35
N ARG A 203 -17.42 3.21 14.56
CA ARG A 203 -16.76 3.23 13.25
C ARG A 203 -15.27 2.91 13.42
N PRO A 204 -14.73 1.92 12.68
CA PRO A 204 -13.31 1.61 12.74
C PRO A 204 -12.46 2.82 12.32
N GLU A 205 -11.36 3.04 13.04
CA GLU A 205 -10.54 4.27 12.95
C GLU A 205 -10.01 4.54 11.54
N GLN A 206 -9.70 3.49 10.79
CA GLN A 206 -9.04 3.59 9.48
C GLN A 206 -9.98 3.27 8.29
N LEU A 207 -11.30 3.19 8.49
CA LEU A 207 -12.22 2.74 7.42
C LEU A 207 -12.50 3.80 6.34
N SER A 208 -12.31 5.08 6.66
CA SER A 208 -12.52 6.19 5.71
C SER A 208 -11.40 6.29 4.69
N TYR A 209 -11.65 6.94 3.55
CA TYR A 209 -10.60 7.20 2.56
C TYR A 209 -9.43 7.99 3.16
N ALA A 210 -8.22 7.47 2.92
CA ALA A 210 -6.95 8.17 3.07
C ALA A 210 -5.99 7.70 1.97
N PRO A 211 -5.00 8.53 1.56
CA PRO A 211 -4.03 8.13 0.55
C PRO A 211 -3.08 7.02 1.03
N VAL A 212 -2.94 6.85 2.35
CA VAL A 212 -2.10 5.81 2.97
C VAL A 212 -2.80 5.20 4.18
N HIS A 213 -2.82 3.87 4.24
CA HIS A 213 -3.18 3.08 5.40
C HIS A 213 -2.02 2.16 5.77
N VAL A 214 -1.66 2.11 7.06
CA VAL A 214 -0.60 1.23 7.57
C VAL A 214 -1.22 0.22 8.53
N PHE A 215 -1.15 -1.06 8.17
CA PHE A 215 -1.76 -2.17 8.90
C PHE A 215 -0.68 -3.05 9.56
N GLY A 216 -0.19 -2.59 10.72
CA GLY A 216 0.67 -3.38 11.59
C GLY A 216 -0.11 -4.45 12.36
N VAL A 217 -0.10 -4.38 13.69
CA VAL A 217 -0.87 -5.31 14.53
C VAL A 217 -2.31 -4.81 14.71
N ASP A 218 -3.28 -5.51 14.13
CA ASP A 218 -4.70 -5.29 14.39
C ASP A 218 -5.06 -5.66 15.82
N GLY A 219 -5.94 -4.86 16.45
CA GLY A 219 -6.39 -5.13 17.81
C GLY A 219 -5.47 -4.60 18.91
N ALA A 220 -4.53 -3.70 18.57
CA ALA A 220 -3.89 -2.86 19.59
C ALA A 220 -4.94 -2.01 20.36
N THR A 221 -6.02 -1.64 19.67
CA THR A 221 -7.23 -1.05 20.23
C THR A 221 -8.46 -1.70 19.60
N TRP A 222 -9.61 -1.63 20.27
CA TRP A 222 -10.88 -2.11 19.69
C TRP A 222 -11.19 -1.42 18.34
N ALA A 223 -11.00 -0.11 18.26
CA ALA A 223 -11.27 0.69 17.07
C ALA A 223 -10.43 0.28 15.84
N SER A 224 -9.23 -0.26 16.06
CA SER A 224 -8.34 -0.77 15.02
C SER A 224 -8.46 -2.29 14.81
N SER A 225 -9.31 -3.00 15.55
CA SER A 225 -9.45 -4.46 15.42
C SER A 225 -10.27 -4.89 14.20
N LEU A 226 -9.99 -6.08 13.68
CA LEU A 226 -10.83 -6.70 12.65
C LEU A 226 -12.20 -7.12 13.20
N ASP A 227 -12.29 -7.52 14.47
CA ASP A 227 -13.59 -7.80 15.10
C ASP A 227 -14.51 -6.58 15.02
N ASN A 228 -14.00 -5.37 15.34
CA ASN A 228 -14.78 -4.15 15.20
C ASN A 228 -15.16 -3.87 13.74
N LEU A 229 -14.28 -4.17 12.77
CA LEU A 229 -14.59 -4.01 11.35
C LEU A 229 -15.74 -4.93 10.91
N PHE A 230 -15.68 -6.22 11.26
CA PHE A 230 -16.75 -7.17 10.98
C PHE A 230 -18.07 -6.76 11.67
N VAL A 231 -18.01 -6.41 12.96
CA VAL A 231 -19.17 -5.91 13.72
C VAL A 231 -19.76 -4.66 13.07
N TRP A 232 -18.93 -3.73 12.64
CA TRP A 232 -19.36 -2.52 11.96
C TRP A 232 -20.05 -2.80 10.64
N PHE A 233 -19.50 -3.70 9.80
CA PHE A 233 -20.16 -4.11 8.56
C PHE A 233 -21.47 -4.86 8.81
N ALA A 234 -21.53 -5.72 9.84
CA ALA A 234 -22.77 -6.39 10.24
C ALA A 234 -23.83 -5.40 10.69
N TRP A 235 -23.42 -4.33 11.39
CA TRP A 235 -24.30 -3.26 11.84
C TRP A 235 -24.83 -2.42 10.67
N LEU A 236 -24.00 -2.11 9.67
CA LEU A 236 -24.43 -1.42 8.46
C LEU A 236 -25.43 -2.24 7.64
N GLY A 237 -25.30 -3.56 7.65
CA GLY A 237 -26.25 -4.47 6.99
C GLY A 237 -26.28 -4.36 5.47
N ASP A 238 -25.18 -3.93 4.86
CA ASP A 238 -25.03 -3.70 3.41
C ASP A 238 -24.34 -4.85 2.66
N GLY A 239 -24.21 -6.02 3.30
CA GLY A 239 -23.63 -7.25 2.72
C GLY A 239 -22.10 -7.32 2.75
N ARG A 240 -21.39 -6.27 3.19
CA ARG A 240 -19.92 -6.30 3.27
C ARG A 240 -19.38 -7.32 4.27
N GLU A 241 -20.08 -7.54 5.37
CA GLU A 241 -19.70 -8.56 6.35
C GLU A 241 -19.70 -9.95 5.72
N GLU A 242 -20.79 -10.31 5.03
CA GLU A 242 -20.96 -11.59 4.35
C GLU A 242 -19.86 -11.80 3.29
N LEU A 243 -19.58 -10.79 2.47
CA LEU A 243 -18.52 -10.84 1.46
C LEU A 243 -17.13 -11.01 2.09
N CYS A 244 -16.80 -10.27 3.15
CA CYS A 244 -15.54 -10.46 3.88
C CYS A 244 -15.43 -11.86 4.46
N ARG A 245 -16.54 -12.41 4.99
CA ARG A 245 -16.61 -13.75 5.53
C ARG A 245 -16.42 -14.82 4.45
N GLU A 246 -17.01 -14.64 3.28
CA GLU A 246 -16.80 -15.51 2.11
C GLU A 246 -15.35 -15.52 1.65
N ILE A 247 -14.70 -14.35 1.59
CA ILE A 247 -13.27 -14.24 1.24
C ILE A 247 -12.43 -15.05 2.23
N VAL A 248 -12.64 -14.86 3.54
CA VAL A 248 -11.89 -15.60 4.57
C VAL A 248 -12.12 -17.11 4.45
N ASN A 249 -13.37 -17.54 4.34
CA ASN A 249 -13.71 -18.96 4.25
C ASN A 249 -13.15 -19.62 2.98
N ARG A 250 -13.23 -18.93 1.84
CA ARG A 250 -12.77 -19.44 0.55
C ARG A 250 -11.25 -19.55 0.48
N TYR A 251 -10.54 -18.52 0.93
CA TYR A 251 -9.11 -18.38 0.68
C TYR A 251 -8.23 -18.78 1.88
N VAL A 252 -8.72 -18.62 3.11
CA VAL A 252 -7.97 -18.97 4.33
C VAL A 252 -8.39 -20.36 4.84
N PHE A 253 -9.69 -20.61 5.03
CA PHE A 253 -10.20 -21.85 5.63
C PHE A 253 -10.65 -22.92 4.62
N ARG A 254 -9.89 -23.05 3.53
CA ARG A 254 -10.24 -23.94 2.41
C ARG A 254 -10.35 -25.42 2.77
N ASP A 255 -9.60 -25.88 3.77
CA ASP A 255 -9.51 -27.30 4.11
C ASP A 255 -10.75 -27.80 4.89
N GLY A 256 -11.72 -26.91 5.18
CA GLY A 256 -13.04 -27.24 5.75
C GLY A 256 -13.06 -27.47 7.26
N SER A 257 -11.89 -27.57 7.91
CA SER A 257 -11.79 -27.73 9.37
C SER A 257 -12.12 -26.46 10.15
N LYS A 258 -12.12 -25.30 9.49
CA LYS A 258 -12.48 -24.02 10.10
C LYS A 258 -13.51 -23.29 9.26
N THR A 259 -14.33 -22.49 9.90
CA THR A 259 -15.28 -21.61 9.22
C THR A 259 -15.49 -20.37 10.06
N LEU A 260 -15.29 -19.20 9.45
CA LEU A 260 -15.74 -17.92 10.01
C LEU A 260 -17.27 -17.89 9.90
N LEU A 261 -17.93 -17.76 11.05
CA LEU A 261 -19.39 -17.68 11.16
C LEU A 261 -19.85 -16.23 11.12
N ASP A 262 -21.16 -16.02 11.11
CA ASP A 262 -21.76 -14.69 11.25
C ASP A 262 -21.31 -14.01 12.54
N VAL A 263 -21.24 -12.68 12.50
CA VAL A 263 -20.89 -11.87 13.68
C VAL A 263 -21.79 -12.19 14.87
N ASP A 264 -21.16 -12.52 15.99
CA ASP A 264 -21.78 -12.64 17.30
C ASP A 264 -22.03 -11.22 17.83
N ARG A 265 -23.26 -10.74 17.64
CA ARG A 265 -23.69 -9.39 18.01
C ARG A 265 -23.79 -9.19 19.52
N GLU A 266 -23.95 -10.25 20.30
CA GLU A 266 -24.00 -10.16 21.77
C GLU A 266 -22.60 -9.96 22.34
N ARG A 267 -21.62 -10.71 21.84
CA ARG A 267 -20.22 -10.62 22.29
C ARG A 267 -19.35 -9.68 21.45
N LEU A 268 -19.93 -9.02 20.45
CA LEU A 268 -19.27 -8.12 19.51
C LEU A 268 -17.96 -8.71 18.98
N ARG A 269 -18.05 -9.82 18.25
CA ARG A 269 -16.87 -10.52 17.69
C ARG A 269 -17.22 -11.27 16.40
N ALA A 270 -16.19 -11.62 15.63
CA ALA A 270 -16.31 -12.52 14.49
C ALA A 270 -15.85 -13.94 14.91
N PRO A 271 -16.78 -14.85 15.26
CA PRO A 271 -16.43 -16.18 15.75
C PRO A 271 -15.97 -17.11 14.63
N VAL A 272 -14.98 -17.95 14.93
CA VAL A 272 -14.49 -19.03 14.08
C VAL A 272 -14.88 -20.35 14.72
N SER A 273 -15.57 -21.21 13.95
CA SER A 273 -15.86 -22.60 14.31
C SER A 273 -14.75 -23.51 13.82
N VAL A 274 -14.36 -24.47 14.64
CA VAL A 274 -13.41 -25.54 14.34
C VAL A 274 -14.13 -26.87 14.39
N ASP A 275 -14.18 -27.56 13.25
CA ASP A 275 -14.85 -28.84 13.04
C ASP A 275 -16.33 -28.87 13.49
N GLY A 276 -16.97 -27.71 13.66
CA GLY A 276 -18.33 -27.59 14.20
C GLY A 276 -18.45 -27.83 15.71
N ILE A 277 -17.32 -27.98 16.43
CA ILE A 277 -17.30 -28.41 17.83
C ILE A 277 -16.84 -27.28 18.76
N VAL A 278 -15.82 -26.53 18.34
CA VAL A 278 -15.18 -25.50 19.17
C VAL A 278 -15.28 -24.15 18.49
N GLU A 279 -15.69 -23.12 19.23
CA GLU A 279 -15.70 -21.74 18.76
C GLU A 279 -14.64 -20.90 19.46
N HIS A 280 -13.93 -20.08 18.68
CA HIS A 280 -12.90 -19.19 19.18
C HIS A 280 -12.89 -17.86 18.40
N GLY A 281 -12.16 -16.85 18.91
CA GLY A 281 -12.01 -15.56 18.22
C GLY A 281 -10.95 -15.56 17.11
N LEU A 282 -10.89 -14.48 16.32
CA LEU A 282 -9.86 -14.30 15.29
C LEU A 282 -8.43 -14.27 15.87
N ASP A 283 -8.27 -13.83 17.11
CA ASP A 283 -7.00 -13.76 17.83
C ASP A 283 -6.41 -15.13 18.21
N GLN A 284 -7.25 -16.17 18.21
CA GLN A 284 -6.88 -17.55 18.53
C GLN A 284 -6.49 -18.37 17.29
N LEU A 285 -6.53 -17.77 16.09
CA LEU A 285 -6.04 -18.38 14.86
C LEU A 285 -4.51 -18.58 14.89
N SER A 286 -4.02 -19.51 14.06
CA SER A 286 -2.58 -19.67 13.86
C SER A 286 -1.96 -18.37 13.32
N SER A 287 -0.66 -18.16 13.55
CA SER A 287 0.01 -16.92 13.10
C SER A 287 -0.16 -16.67 11.60
N GLY A 288 -0.07 -17.72 10.77
CA GLY A 288 -0.23 -17.60 9.34
C GLY A 288 -1.67 -17.27 8.93
N GLU A 289 -2.67 -17.86 9.59
CA GLU A 289 -4.08 -17.55 9.32
C GLU A 289 -4.41 -16.11 9.71
N ARG A 290 -3.92 -15.64 10.87
CA ARG A 290 -4.10 -14.25 11.31
C ARG A 290 -3.59 -13.26 10.28
N GLN A 291 -2.39 -13.48 9.75
CA GLN A 291 -1.82 -12.61 8.72
C GLN A 291 -2.63 -12.64 7.41
N LEU A 292 -3.11 -13.81 6.97
CA LEU A 292 -3.91 -13.89 5.75
C LEU A 292 -5.29 -13.23 5.93
N VAL A 293 -5.99 -13.50 7.03
CA VAL A 293 -7.28 -12.86 7.34
C VAL A 293 -7.13 -11.35 7.34
N GLN A 294 -6.13 -10.84 8.05
CA GLN A 294 -5.81 -9.41 8.05
C GLN A 294 -5.58 -8.89 6.64
N LEU A 295 -4.64 -9.47 5.90
CA LEU A 295 -4.26 -8.98 4.57
C LEU A 295 -5.47 -8.92 3.63
N LEU A 296 -6.24 -10.00 3.54
CA LEU A 296 -7.35 -10.10 2.59
C LEU A 296 -8.51 -9.18 2.95
N VAL A 297 -8.89 -9.14 4.23
CA VAL A 297 -10.00 -8.29 4.69
C VAL A 297 -9.61 -6.82 4.59
N ARG A 298 -8.38 -6.45 4.97
CA ARG A 298 -7.89 -5.05 4.89
C ARG A 298 -7.80 -4.59 3.44
N ILE A 299 -7.24 -5.38 2.53
CA ILE A 299 -7.21 -5.05 1.10
C ILE A 299 -8.63 -4.85 0.58
N ALA A 300 -9.52 -5.85 0.73
CA ALA A 300 -10.89 -5.76 0.22
C ALA A 300 -11.66 -4.54 0.76
N SER A 301 -11.43 -4.19 2.03
CA SER A 301 -12.18 -3.12 2.73
C SER A 301 -11.65 -1.70 2.50
N HIS A 302 -10.41 -1.53 2.02
CA HIS A 302 -9.76 -0.21 1.89
C HIS A 302 -9.28 0.08 0.46
N MET A 303 -9.58 -0.80 -0.50
CA MET A 303 -9.26 -0.58 -1.91
C MET A 303 -10.06 0.60 -2.50
N SER A 304 -9.36 1.45 -3.26
CA SER A 304 -9.92 2.38 -4.24
C SER A 304 -9.72 1.84 -5.66
N ALA A 305 -10.18 2.60 -6.68
CA ALA A 305 -9.94 2.24 -8.07
C ALA A 305 -8.46 2.34 -8.50
N ALA A 306 -7.57 2.87 -7.66
CA ALA A 306 -6.12 2.86 -7.86
C ALA A 306 -5.40 2.51 -6.55
N THR A 307 -5.23 1.21 -6.29
CA THR A 307 -4.68 0.70 -5.02
C THR A 307 -3.28 0.12 -5.21
N ILE A 308 -2.35 0.57 -4.37
CA ILE A 308 -0.98 0.05 -4.26
C ILE A 308 -0.88 -0.70 -2.94
N VAL A 309 -0.53 -1.98 -2.97
CA VAL A 309 -0.37 -2.82 -1.78
C VAL A 309 1.12 -3.08 -1.58
N LEU A 310 1.68 -2.57 -0.48
CA LEU A 310 3.04 -2.86 -0.07
C LEU A 310 3.01 -3.97 0.99
N ILE A 311 3.73 -5.08 0.77
CA ILE A 311 3.81 -6.20 1.72
C ILE A 311 5.27 -6.45 2.07
N ASP A 312 5.67 -6.04 3.28
CA ASP A 312 7.02 -6.32 3.78
C ASP A 312 7.10 -7.73 4.36
N GLU A 313 8.16 -8.45 4.02
CA GLU A 313 8.40 -9.84 4.38
C GLU A 313 7.14 -10.71 4.22
N THR A 314 6.70 -10.87 2.97
CA THR A 314 5.43 -11.56 2.62
C THR A 314 5.34 -12.99 3.16
N GLU A 315 6.45 -13.59 3.57
CA GLU A 315 6.57 -15.02 3.87
C GLU A 315 6.89 -15.30 5.34
N GLN A 316 7.09 -14.24 6.13
CA GLN A 316 7.43 -14.38 7.54
C GLN A 316 6.26 -15.07 8.27
N HIS A 317 6.54 -16.22 8.89
CA HIS A 317 5.58 -17.04 9.63
C HIS A 317 4.48 -17.76 8.80
N LEU A 318 4.61 -17.83 7.47
CA LEU A 318 3.73 -18.63 6.62
C LEU A 318 4.34 -20.00 6.27
N HIS A 319 3.56 -21.07 6.48
CA HIS A 319 3.92 -22.39 5.95
C HIS A 319 3.91 -22.40 4.41
N LEU A 320 4.73 -23.25 3.78
CA LEU A 320 4.95 -23.26 2.32
C LEU A 320 3.65 -23.32 1.50
N VAL A 321 2.67 -24.09 1.97
CA VAL A 321 1.35 -24.22 1.32
C VAL A 321 0.60 -22.88 1.32
N MET A 322 0.53 -22.20 2.48
CA MET A 322 -0.17 -20.91 2.63
C MET A 322 0.53 -19.80 1.83
N ARG A 323 1.85 -19.83 1.78
CA ARG A 323 2.63 -18.91 0.96
C ARG A 323 2.30 -19.04 -0.53
N ARG A 324 2.25 -20.28 -1.05
CA ARG A 324 1.85 -20.51 -2.45
C ARG A 324 0.44 -20.03 -2.71
N ARG A 325 -0.48 -20.30 -1.78
CA ARG A 325 -1.88 -19.81 -1.84
C ARG A 325 -1.93 -18.27 -1.91
N LEU A 326 -1.18 -17.57 -1.07
CA LEU A 326 -1.11 -16.12 -1.05
C LEU A 326 -0.62 -15.55 -2.38
N ILE A 327 0.46 -16.09 -2.95
CA ILE A 327 0.98 -15.59 -4.23
C ILE A 327 -0.02 -15.84 -5.37
N THR A 328 -0.69 -16.99 -5.40
CA THR A 328 -1.76 -17.24 -6.38
C THR A 328 -2.88 -16.21 -6.27
N LEU A 329 -3.33 -15.92 -5.04
CA LEU A 329 -4.40 -14.94 -4.80
C LEU A 329 -4.00 -13.52 -5.21
N ILE A 330 -2.77 -13.11 -4.88
CA ILE A 330 -2.21 -11.83 -5.31
C ILE A 330 -2.23 -11.71 -6.84
N LYS A 331 -1.87 -12.79 -7.55
CA LYS A 331 -1.92 -12.83 -9.01
C LYS A 331 -3.35 -12.76 -9.55
N GLU A 332 -4.28 -13.48 -8.95
CA GLU A 332 -5.69 -13.44 -9.33
C GLU A 332 -6.25 -12.02 -9.17
N TRP A 333 -6.05 -11.40 -8.01
CA TRP A 333 -6.54 -10.04 -7.75
C TRP A 333 -5.85 -8.98 -8.61
N ALA A 334 -4.55 -9.11 -8.89
CA ALA A 334 -3.84 -8.19 -9.79
C ALA A 334 -4.34 -8.29 -11.25
N LYS A 335 -4.91 -9.43 -11.66
CA LYS A 335 -5.56 -9.61 -12.97
C LYS A 335 -6.98 -9.08 -12.98
N GLU A 336 -7.76 -9.41 -11.96
CA GLU A 336 -9.18 -9.06 -11.84
C GLU A 336 -9.38 -7.54 -11.64
N HIS A 337 -8.44 -6.88 -10.96
CA HIS A 337 -8.52 -5.46 -10.65
C HIS A 337 -7.37 -4.69 -11.32
N THR A 338 -7.65 -4.04 -12.45
CA THR A 338 -6.63 -3.34 -13.26
C THR A 338 -5.91 -2.20 -12.54
N GLY A 339 -6.56 -1.60 -11.54
CA GLY A 339 -5.99 -0.55 -10.70
C GLY A 339 -5.27 -1.05 -9.45
N LEU A 340 -5.17 -2.38 -9.25
CA LEU A 340 -4.50 -2.98 -8.10
C LEU A 340 -3.08 -3.40 -8.47
N SER A 341 -2.11 -3.00 -7.65
CA SER A 341 -0.70 -3.38 -7.81
C SER A 341 -0.09 -3.82 -6.48
N PHE A 342 0.84 -4.76 -6.54
CA PHE A 342 1.49 -5.35 -5.36
C PHE A 342 3.00 -5.14 -5.41
N TYR A 343 3.57 -4.64 -4.32
CA TYR A 343 5.01 -4.46 -4.13
C TYR A 343 5.43 -5.26 -2.90
N ILE A 344 6.14 -6.35 -3.14
CA ILE A 344 6.37 -7.39 -2.15
C ILE A 344 7.86 -7.49 -1.87
N THR A 345 8.25 -7.55 -0.61
CA THR A 345 9.62 -7.89 -0.24
C THR A 345 9.74 -9.38 0.11
N SER A 346 10.84 -9.99 -0.33
CA SER A 346 11.20 -11.36 0.03
C SER A 346 12.71 -11.55 0.14
N HIS A 347 13.13 -12.47 1.02
CA HIS A 347 14.50 -12.95 1.13
C HIS A 347 14.70 -14.35 0.51
N GLN A 348 13.64 -14.97 -0.04
CA GLN A 348 13.66 -16.35 -0.50
C GLN A 348 13.66 -16.47 -2.03
N ALA A 349 14.49 -17.39 -2.55
CA ALA A 349 14.61 -17.63 -3.99
C ALA A 349 13.32 -18.19 -4.63
N ASP A 350 12.51 -18.91 -3.86
CA ASP A 350 11.26 -19.49 -4.36
C ASP A 350 10.24 -18.43 -4.78
N SER A 351 10.18 -17.27 -4.10
CA SER A 351 9.31 -16.16 -4.49
C SER A 351 9.66 -15.68 -5.89
N LEU A 352 10.96 -15.54 -6.17
CA LEU A 352 11.46 -15.08 -7.46
C LEU A 352 11.03 -15.99 -8.61
N ARG A 353 10.96 -17.30 -8.38
CA ARG A 353 10.47 -18.24 -9.41
C ARG A 353 8.99 -18.00 -9.73
N ILE A 354 8.19 -17.69 -8.71
CA ILE A 354 6.74 -17.56 -8.88
C ILE A 354 6.38 -16.21 -9.53
N VAL A 355 7.11 -15.13 -9.23
CA VAL A 355 6.90 -13.80 -9.84
C VAL A 355 7.95 -13.47 -10.91
N ALA A 356 8.61 -14.48 -11.47
CA ALA A 356 9.66 -14.32 -12.46
C ALA A 356 9.13 -13.51 -13.67
N PRO A 357 9.74 -12.36 -14.02
CA PRO A 357 9.34 -11.57 -15.18
C PRO A 357 9.41 -12.35 -16.49
N LYS A 358 10.35 -13.32 -16.58
CA LYS A 358 10.59 -14.14 -17.78
C LYS A 358 9.47 -15.13 -18.11
N VAL A 359 8.56 -15.40 -17.17
CA VAL A 359 7.42 -16.30 -17.40
C VAL A 359 6.23 -15.40 -17.75
N PRO A 360 5.82 -15.28 -19.02
CA PRO A 360 4.64 -14.47 -19.34
C PRO A 360 3.39 -15.10 -18.75
N GLU A 361 2.55 -14.28 -18.13
CA GLU A 361 1.24 -14.67 -17.61
C GLU A 361 0.24 -13.60 -18.03
N ASP A 362 -0.82 -14.01 -18.73
CA ASP A 362 -1.81 -13.06 -19.25
C ASP A 362 -2.44 -12.23 -18.11
N GLY A 363 -2.56 -10.92 -18.34
CA GLY A 363 -3.01 -9.92 -17.36
C GLY A 363 -1.98 -9.53 -16.29
N LEU A 364 -0.76 -10.08 -16.28
CA LEU A 364 0.27 -9.74 -15.31
C LEU A 364 1.49 -9.06 -15.94
N ARG A 365 1.82 -7.89 -15.42
CA ARG A 365 3.04 -7.12 -15.68
C ARG A 365 3.96 -7.28 -14.47
N LYS A 366 4.86 -8.24 -14.55
CA LYS A 366 5.75 -8.63 -13.44
C LYS A 366 7.13 -8.01 -13.61
N PHE A 367 7.64 -7.39 -12.55
CA PHE A 367 9.00 -6.88 -12.52
C PHE A 367 9.62 -7.01 -11.12
N GLY A 368 10.87 -6.58 -10.96
CA GLY A 368 11.51 -6.62 -9.65
C GLY A 368 12.94 -6.14 -9.66
N CYS A 369 13.49 -5.90 -8.47
CA CYS A 369 14.88 -5.49 -8.30
C CYS A 369 15.59 -6.26 -7.18
N LEU A 370 16.92 -6.22 -7.25
CA LEU A 370 17.81 -6.65 -6.19
C LEU A 370 18.39 -5.42 -5.49
N VAL A 371 18.07 -5.27 -4.22
CA VAL A 371 18.55 -4.22 -3.33
C VAL A 371 19.77 -4.73 -2.59
N LYS A 372 20.84 -3.95 -2.59
CA LYS A 372 22.09 -4.23 -1.88
C LYS A 372 22.46 -3.02 -1.02
N PRO A 373 22.93 -3.22 0.22
CA PRO A 373 23.36 -2.10 1.05
C PRO A 373 24.60 -1.42 0.42
N ARG A 374 24.65 -0.10 0.51
CA ARG A 374 25.83 0.69 0.14
C ARG A 374 26.40 1.31 1.42
N PHE A 375 27.45 0.70 1.95
CA PHE A 375 28.16 1.26 3.12
C PHE A 375 29.12 2.35 2.64
N LYS A 376 29.17 3.50 3.33
CA LYS A 376 30.25 4.47 3.11
C LYS A 376 31.57 3.76 3.42
N ALA A 377 32.51 3.79 2.48
CA ALA A 377 33.89 3.48 2.82
C ALA A 377 34.29 4.43 3.95
N SER A 378 34.68 3.90 5.10
CA SER A 378 35.26 4.72 6.17
C SER A 378 36.45 5.44 5.55
N ARG A 379 36.39 6.76 5.41
CA ARG A 379 37.59 7.56 5.18
C ARG A 379 38.49 7.30 6.39
N ARG A 380 39.53 6.48 6.20
CA ARG A 380 40.66 6.40 7.13
C ARG A 380 41.53 7.63 6.95
#